data_AF-A0A845U5E6-F1
#
_entry.id   AF-A0A845U5E6-F1
#
_cell.length_a   1.000
_cell.length_b   1.000
_cell.length_c   1.000
_cell.angle_alpha   90.00
_cell.angle_beta   90.00
_cell.angle_gamma   90.00
#
_symmetry.space_group_name_H-M   'P 1'
#
loop_
_entity.id
_entity.type
_entity.pdbx_description
1 polymer ?
#
loop_
_entity_poly.entity_id
_entity_poly.type
_entity_poly.pdbx_seq_one_letter_code
_entity_poly.pdbx_strand_id
1 'polypeptide(L)'
;MRCLRIPDEPDIRCCVLLWCIFEVRPEAFNMFDFSQMLHDERTRCLRSLPKFSGTVLSAGCAGTWYFNWFEDCTGHSGKHIGIELYSEKPPDLPENVEWTANSVGDMRDVDSASVAVVFSGQNIEHLIPKDVAGFLLESNRVLKNEGLLVIDSPNRSSTQHLGWAQPEHTLEFTADEMVSLLDAAGFDVMETRGIWLVRDPVTKRPFDLFSCQEGELDSDERRYMARLHAEDSFIWWINAKKHRSADTEKVVKLVSDIFFRNYDSFVNARFVSHSGVKGWEWGASVVTVHPEDSGCVLNGPYIPLSDGNYQAIFHIRNETEPVADGVEIVLEVVSAFGDVIHGKRVIGFGELKKIKGWTEFSVDFGVVGYVTAVETKVMVKNYSGSVLAHVNILKE
;
A
#
# COMPACT_ATOMS: atom_id res chain seq x y z
N MET A 1 29.83 -37.95 -3.31
CA MET A 1 30.69 -37.27 -2.31
C MET A 1 30.13 -35.88 -2.06
N ARG A 2 30.21 -35.43 -0.81
CA ARG A 2 29.47 -34.33 -0.18
C ARG A 2 29.70 -32.96 -0.84
N CYS A 3 28.63 -32.17 -0.96
CA CYS A 3 28.66 -30.71 -0.81
C CYS A 3 27.35 -30.27 -0.13
N LEU A 4 27.43 -29.18 0.61
CA LEU A 4 26.77 -28.95 1.89
C LEU A 4 25.30 -28.53 1.80
N ARG A 5 24.50 -29.01 2.77
CA ARG A 5 23.17 -28.50 3.10
C ARG A 5 23.32 -27.11 3.73
N ILE A 6 22.60 -26.13 3.20
CA ILE A 6 22.27 -24.89 3.89
C ILE A 6 21.01 -25.20 4.72
N PRO A 7 20.90 -24.77 6.00
CA PRO A 7 19.80 -25.16 6.87
C PRO A 7 18.47 -24.55 6.42
N ASP A 8 17.41 -25.33 6.56
CA ASP A 8 16.02 -24.87 6.56
C ASP A 8 15.82 -23.91 7.74
N GLU A 9 15.51 -22.64 7.48
CA GLU A 9 14.92 -21.72 8.46
C GLU A 9 13.47 -21.38 8.06
N PRO A 10 12.51 -21.51 8.99
CA PRO A 10 11.11 -21.13 8.78
C PRO A 10 10.88 -19.65 9.13
N ASP A 11 9.78 -19.08 8.61
CA ASP A 11 9.22 -17.76 8.93
C ASP A 11 9.91 -16.49 8.38
N ILE A 12 9.66 -16.26 7.09
CA ILE A 12 9.70 -14.93 6.48
C ILE A 12 8.36 -14.72 5.74
N ARG A 13 7.25 -14.53 6.47
CA ARG A 13 5.91 -14.37 5.85
C ARG A 13 5.17 -13.08 6.16
N CYS A 14 5.63 -12.22 7.07
CA CYS A 14 4.87 -11.01 7.42
C CYS A 14 5.56 -9.67 7.20
N CYS A 15 6.83 -9.61 6.74
CA CYS A 15 7.49 -8.33 6.43
C CYS A 15 8.32 -8.34 5.14
N VAL A 16 8.01 -9.26 4.22
CA VAL A 16 8.69 -9.41 2.94
C VAL A 16 7.64 -9.41 1.84
N LEU A 17 7.16 -8.22 1.51
CA LEU A 17 6.24 -8.00 0.37
C LEU A 17 6.74 -6.92 -0.59
N LEU A 18 8.05 -6.66 -0.58
CA LEU A 18 8.81 -6.21 -1.76
C LEU A 18 9.26 -7.39 -2.65
N TRP A 19 8.99 -8.64 -2.27
CA TRP A 19 9.53 -9.84 -2.92
C TRP A 19 8.52 -10.73 -3.67
N CYS A 20 7.23 -10.35 -3.70
CA CYS A 20 6.20 -11.21 -4.32
C CYS A 20 5.34 -10.48 -5.36
N ILE A 21 5.95 -9.83 -6.36
CA ILE A 21 5.38 -9.74 -7.73
C ILE A 21 6.58 -9.73 -8.70
N PHE A 22 6.50 -10.57 -9.74
CA PHE A 22 7.44 -10.78 -10.86
C PHE A 22 8.44 -11.96 -10.73
N GLU A 23 8.03 -13.13 -11.24
CA GLU A 23 8.98 -14.09 -11.85
C GLU A 23 9.61 -13.44 -13.09
N VAL A 24 10.82 -12.92 -12.97
CA VAL A 24 11.66 -12.61 -14.13
C VAL A 24 12.77 -13.65 -14.21
N ARG A 25 12.90 -14.27 -15.39
CA ARG A 25 13.85 -15.34 -15.70
C ARG A 25 15.31 -14.90 -15.43
N PRO A 26 16.19 -15.81 -14.98
CA PRO A 26 17.56 -15.48 -14.67
C PRO A 26 18.40 -15.44 -15.96
N GLU A 27 18.69 -14.24 -16.46
CA GLU A 27 19.85 -14.01 -17.31
C GLU A 27 20.76 -12.97 -16.65
N ALA A 28 22.03 -13.31 -16.52
CA ALA A 28 23.04 -12.57 -15.77
C ALA A 28 23.33 -11.20 -16.39
N PHE A 29 22.66 -10.18 -15.88
CA PHE A 29 23.09 -8.78 -15.90
C PHE A 29 23.10 -8.27 -14.46
N ASN A 30 24.02 -7.37 -14.14
CA ASN A 30 24.13 -6.74 -12.82
C ASN A 30 22.84 -5.93 -12.55
N MET A 31 21.83 -6.61 -12.03
CA MET A 31 20.46 -6.11 -11.94
C MET A 31 20.41 -5.05 -10.84
N PHE A 32 19.89 -3.88 -11.18
CA PHE A 32 19.56 -2.86 -10.19
C PHE A 32 18.54 -3.45 -9.22
N ASP A 33 18.98 -3.79 -8.01
CA ASP A 33 18.08 -4.24 -6.95
C ASP A 33 17.37 -3.01 -6.37
N PHE A 34 16.20 -2.73 -6.91
CA PHE A 34 15.34 -1.62 -6.49
C PHE A 34 15.03 -1.69 -4.99
N SER A 35 14.77 -2.88 -4.46
CA SER A 35 14.44 -3.09 -3.05
C SER A 35 15.62 -2.75 -2.16
N GLN A 36 16.82 -3.24 -2.51
CA GLN A 36 18.04 -2.91 -1.78
C GLN A 36 18.36 -1.41 -1.87
N MET A 37 18.17 -0.78 -3.02
CA MET A 37 18.37 0.66 -3.19
C MET A 37 17.44 1.48 -2.28
N LEU A 38 16.16 1.14 -2.20
CA LEU A 38 15.22 1.79 -1.30
C LEU A 38 15.66 1.62 0.16
N HIS A 39 16.06 0.41 0.56
CA HIS A 39 16.57 0.13 1.90
C HIS A 39 17.84 0.96 2.22
N ASP A 40 18.76 1.10 1.27
CA ASP A 40 20.00 1.86 1.43
C ASP A 40 19.73 3.38 1.56
N GLU A 41 18.79 3.95 0.81
CA GLU A 41 18.42 5.36 0.98
C GLU A 41 17.69 5.61 2.30
N ARG A 42 16.78 4.70 2.73
CA ARG A 42 16.15 4.79 4.07
C ARG A 42 17.19 4.70 5.19
N THR A 43 18.19 3.84 5.05
CA THR A 43 19.36 3.74 5.93
C THR A 43 20.11 5.07 6.03
N ARG A 44 20.33 5.77 4.90
CA ARG A 44 20.95 7.10 4.90
C ARG A 44 20.08 8.13 5.62
N CYS A 45 18.76 8.09 5.45
CA CYS A 45 17.84 8.97 6.17
C CYS A 45 17.91 8.74 7.68
N LEU A 46 17.86 7.49 8.16
CA LEU A 46 18.01 7.15 9.59
C LEU A 46 19.35 7.62 10.16
N ARG A 47 20.46 7.40 9.45
CA ARG A 47 21.79 7.85 9.88
C ARG A 47 21.92 9.37 9.97
N SER A 48 21.05 10.11 9.27
CA SER A 48 21.03 11.57 9.27
C SER A 48 20.16 12.18 10.36
N LEU A 49 19.46 11.36 11.16
CA LEU A 49 18.61 11.87 12.23
C LEU A 49 19.43 12.66 13.28
N PRO A 50 18.83 13.70 13.90
CA PRO A 50 19.43 14.36 15.05
C PRO A 50 19.77 13.36 16.14
N LYS A 51 20.80 13.63 16.94
CA LYS A 51 21.10 12.79 18.10
C LYS A 51 19.98 12.86 19.12
N PHE A 52 19.59 11.71 19.64
CA PHE A 52 18.57 11.55 20.67
C PHE A 52 19.04 10.53 21.72
N SER A 53 18.34 10.49 22.84
CA SER A 53 18.53 9.50 23.90
C SER A 53 17.22 9.24 24.63
N GLY A 54 17.12 8.10 25.31
CA GLY A 54 15.91 7.70 26.04
C GLY A 54 15.20 6.53 25.37
N THR A 55 13.87 6.52 25.41
CA THR A 55 13.06 5.43 24.83
C THR A 55 12.73 5.72 23.37
N VAL A 56 12.84 4.73 22.51
CA VAL A 56 12.37 4.76 21.11
C VAL A 56 11.11 3.89 20.99
N LEU A 57 10.19 4.27 20.11
CA LEU A 57 9.05 3.47 19.71
C LEU A 57 9.08 3.25 18.20
N SER A 58 8.93 1.99 17.77
CA SER A 58 8.72 1.64 16.37
C SER A 58 7.30 1.15 16.15
N ALA A 59 6.59 1.84 15.26
CA ALA A 59 5.21 1.59 14.90
C ALA A 59 5.15 0.79 13.58
N GLY A 60 4.55 -0.40 13.62
CA GLY A 60 4.56 -1.37 12.51
C GLY A 60 5.94 -2.03 12.34
N CYS A 61 6.49 -2.57 13.43
CA CYS A 61 7.84 -3.14 13.44
C CYS A 61 7.88 -4.60 12.95
N ALA A 62 9.05 -5.00 12.42
CA ALA A 62 9.20 -6.21 11.63
C ALA A 62 10.37 -7.09 12.07
N GLY A 63 10.11 -8.21 12.76
CA GLY A 63 11.18 -9.16 13.09
C GLY A 63 12.30 -8.56 13.97
N THR A 64 13.31 -9.37 14.27
CA THR A 64 14.49 -8.93 15.04
C THR A 64 15.41 -8.01 14.23
N TRP A 65 15.49 -8.22 12.92
CA TRP A 65 16.34 -7.44 12.01
C TRP A 65 16.02 -5.94 12.00
N TYR A 66 14.75 -5.56 12.18
CA TYR A 66 14.32 -4.16 12.13
C TYR A 66 14.89 -3.35 13.30
N PHE A 67 14.92 -3.93 14.50
CA PHE A 67 15.50 -3.30 15.68
C PHE A 67 17.02 -3.17 15.55
N ASN A 68 17.68 -4.23 15.08
CA ASN A 68 19.12 -4.21 14.82
C ASN A 68 19.49 -3.16 13.76
N TRP A 69 18.72 -3.09 12.67
CA TRP A 69 18.90 -2.09 11.62
C TRP A 69 18.77 -0.66 12.16
N PHE A 70 17.76 -0.40 12.98
CA PHE A 70 17.57 0.91 13.59
C PHE A 70 18.72 1.27 14.55
N GLU A 71 19.15 0.34 15.39
CA GLU A 71 20.31 0.51 16.28
C GLU A 71 21.59 0.78 15.48
N ASP A 72 21.90 -0.02 14.46
CA ASP A 72 23.08 0.16 13.59
C ASP A 72 23.09 1.52 12.89
N CYS A 73 21.92 2.04 12.51
CA CYS A 73 21.81 3.33 11.85
C CYS A 73 21.96 4.51 12.81
N THR A 74 21.42 4.40 14.03
CA THR A 74 21.27 5.55 14.93
C THR A 74 22.28 5.57 16.08
N GLY A 75 22.82 4.39 16.42
CA GLY A 75 23.62 4.12 17.61
C GLY A 75 22.78 4.09 18.90
N HIS A 76 21.46 3.91 18.79
CA HIS A 76 20.55 3.83 19.94
C HIS A 76 20.67 2.49 20.67
N SER A 77 20.94 2.53 21.97
CA SER A 77 21.06 1.34 22.83
C SER A 77 20.16 1.38 24.07
N GLY A 78 19.22 2.34 24.12
CA GLY A 78 18.24 2.45 25.21
C GLY A 78 17.04 1.52 25.03
N LYS A 79 16.01 1.70 25.86
CA LYS A 79 14.74 0.97 25.72
C LYS A 79 14.12 1.23 24.34
N HIS A 80 13.62 0.18 23.70
CA HIS A 80 12.95 0.25 22.39
C HIS A 80 11.62 -0.51 22.46
N ILE A 81 10.51 0.18 22.20
CA ILE A 81 9.17 -0.39 22.16
C ILE A 81 8.81 -0.68 20.72
N GLY A 82 8.45 -1.92 20.39
CA GLY A 82 7.83 -2.30 19.13
C GLY A 82 6.33 -2.50 19.30
N ILE A 83 5.52 -1.87 18.43
CA ILE A 83 4.08 -2.09 18.35
C ILE A 83 3.77 -2.67 16.96
N GLU A 84 3.16 -3.85 16.95
CA GLU A 84 2.85 -4.59 15.72
C GLU A 84 1.60 -5.45 15.94
N LEU A 85 0.65 -5.42 14.99
CA LEU A 85 -0.66 -6.06 15.15
C LEU A 85 -0.74 -7.45 14.51
N TYR A 86 -0.06 -7.64 13.38
CA TYR A 86 -0.28 -8.78 12.50
C TYR A 86 0.82 -9.83 12.60
N SER A 87 2.06 -9.42 12.91
CA SER A 87 3.18 -10.34 13.08
C SER A 87 3.29 -10.87 14.51
N GLU A 88 3.72 -12.13 14.63
CA GLU A 88 4.05 -12.70 15.93
C GLU A 88 5.34 -12.08 16.50
N LYS A 89 5.44 -12.06 17.84
CA LYS A 89 6.66 -11.63 18.53
C LYS A 89 7.83 -12.53 18.14
N PRO A 90 8.95 -11.98 17.65
CA PRO A 90 10.14 -12.77 17.36
C PRO A 90 10.71 -13.42 18.63
N PRO A 91 11.21 -14.68 18.55
CA PRO A 91 11.73 -15.40 19.71
C PRO A 91 13.08 -14.84 20.21
N ASP A 92 13.80 -14.09 19.36
CA ASP A 92 15.18 -13.66 19.54
C ASP A 92 15.33 -12.14 19.67
N LEU A 93 14.30 -11.45 20.17
CA LEU A 93 14.38 -10.00 20.40
C LEU A 93 15.48 -9.62 21.41
N PRO A 94 16.19 -8.49 21.18
CA PRO A 94 17.17 -7.96 22.14
C PRO A 94 16.53 -7.67 23.50
N GLU A 95 17.32 -7.76 24.58
CA GLU A 95 16.83 -7.59 25.97
C GLU A 95 16.20 -6.21 26.24
N ASN A 96 16.65 -5.18 25.53
CA ASN A 96 16.13 -3.81 25.63
C ASN A 96 14.88 -3.55 24.79
N VAL A 97 14.38 -4.57 24.06
CA VAL A 97 13.19 -4.47 23.21
C VAL A 97 11.95 -5.01 23.92
N GLU A 98 10.92 -4.18 24.04
CA GLU A 98 9.58 -4.58 24.44
C GLU A 98 8.69 -4.72 23.21
N TRP A 99 7.88 -5.78 23.16
CA TRP A 99 6.96 -6.05 22.04
C TRP A 99 5.52 -6.01 22.52
N THR A 100 4.70 -5.21 21.86
CA THR A 100 3.27 -5.07 22.13
C THR A 100 2.47 -5.47 20.90
N ALA A 101 1.65 -6.51 21.03
CA ALA A 101 0.76 -6.98 19.98
C ALA A 101 -0.52 -6.13 19.93
N ASN A 102 -0.46 -4.96 19.26
CA ASN A 102 -1.61 -4.05 19.16
C ASN A 102 -1.54 -3.17 17.90
N SER A 103 -2.66 -2.52 17.55
CA SER A 103 -2.65 -1.46 16.52
C SER A 103 -1.88 -0.24 17.01
N VAL A 104 -1.07 0.36 16.14
CA VAL A 104 -0.41 1.64 16.39
C VAL A 104 -1.40 2.81 16.52
N GLY A 105 -2.66 2.60 16.12
CA GLY A 105 -3.77 3.49 16.42
C GLY A 105 -4.16 3.55 17.91
N ASP A 106 -3.61 2.64 18.73
CA ASP A 106 -3.91 2.48 20.15
C ASP A 106 -2.63 2.15 20.93
N MET A 107 -1.94 3.18 21.43
CA MET A 107 -0.69 3.02 22.20
C MET A 107 -0.96 3.11 23.71
N ARG A 108 -2.11 2.65 24.20
CA ARG A 108 -2.54 2.80 25.62
C ARG A 108 -1.53 2.28 26.66
N ASP A 109 -0.74 1.27 26.29
CA ASP A 109 0.27 0.65 27.15
C ASP A 109 1.59 1.44 27.19
N VAL A 110 1.66 2.54 26.43
CA VAL A 110 2.80 3.46 26.41
C VAL A 110 2.42 4.74 27.15
N ASP A 111 3.21 5.08 28.17
CA ASP A 111 3.00 6.28 28.96
C ASP A 111 3.09 7.56 28.12
N SER A 112 2.26 8.54 28.46
CA SER A 112 2.32 9.87 27.84
C SER A 112 3.67 10.54 28.09
N ALA A 113 4.18 11.27 27.10
CA ALA A 113 5.46 11.99 27.17
C ALA A 113 6.65 11.14 27.66
N SER A 114 6.71 9.86 27.29
CA SER A 114 7.75 8.91 27.71
C SER A 114 8.77 8.59 26.60
N VAL A 115 8.40 8.79 25.34
CA VAL A 115 9.18 8.41 24.16
C VAL A 115 9.97 9.61 23.60
N ALA A 116 11.22 9.40 23.21
CA ALA A 116 12.05 10.41 22.56
C ALA A 116 11.86 10.43 21.03
N VAL A 117 11.72 9.25 20.42
CA VAL A 117 11.52 9.08 18.97
C VAL A 117 10.43 8.04 18.70
N VAL A 118 9.46 8.39 17.86
CA VAL A 118 8.55 7.44 17.20
C VAL A 118 9.01 7.29 15.76
N PHE A 119 9.29 6.06 15.33
CA PHE A 119 9.66 5.72 13.95
C PHE A 119 8.58 4.82 13.35
N SER A 120 8.03 5.21 12.20
CA SER A 120 7.00 4.47 11.47
C SER A 120 7.36 4.45 10.00
N GLY A 121 8.16 3.47 9.59
CA GLY A 121 8.63 3.39 8.22
C GLY A 121 7.95 2.29 7.41
N GLN A 122 7.27 2.65 6.31
CA GLN A 122 6.45 1.77 5.47
C GLN A 122 5.36 1.05 6.30
N ASN A 123 4.42 1.83 6.85
CA ASN A 123 3.41 1.32 7.78
C ASN A 123 2.10 2.11 7.69
N ILE A 124 2.15 3.44 7.59
CA ILE A 124 0.95 4.28 7.63
C ILE A 124 -0.03 4.00 6.48
N GLU A 125 0.49 3.57 5.33
CA GLU A 125 -0.25 3.17 4.14
C GLU A 125 -1.02 1.84 4.30
N HIS A 126 -0.71 1.07 5.34
CA HIS A 126 -1.43 -0.17 5.70
C HIS A 126 -2.55 0.09 6.73
N LEU A 127 -2.60 1.29 7.32
CA LEU A 127 -3.55 1.60 8.37
C LEU A 127 -4.91 1.99 7.77
N ILE A 128 -5.98 1.43 8.34
CA ILE A 128 -7.34 1.90 8.04
C ILE A 128 -7.54 3.32 8.57
N PRO A 129 -8.53 4.10 8.07
CA PRO A 129 -8.65 5.53 8.39
C PRO A 129 -8.65 5.84 9.90
N LYS A 130 -9.37 5.02 10.69
CA LYS A 130 -9.44 5.20 12.14
C LYS A 130 -8.06 5.05 12.81
N ASP A 131 -7.23 4.14 12.31
CA ASP A 131 -5.91 3.83 12.87
C ASP A 131 -4.86 4.83 12.40
N VAL A 132 -5.01 5.42 11.20
CA VAL A 132 -4.20 6.60 10.80
C VAL A 132 -4.42 7.76 11.78
N ALA A 133 -5.69 8.09 12.04
CA ALA A 133 -6.01 9.16 13.00
C ALA A 133 -5.50 8.83 14.41
N GLY A 134 -5.76 7.61 14.89
CA GLY A 134 -5.26 7.12 16.17
C GLY A 134 -3.73 7.21 16.27
N PHE A 135 -3.00 6.76 15.25
CA PHE A 135 -1.54 6.75 15.23
C PHE A 135 -0.96 8.15 15.36
N LEU A 136 -1.50 9.13 14.64
CA LEU A 136 -1.04 10.51 14.71
C LEU A 136 -1.28 11.14 16.08
N LEU A 137 -2.46 10.87 16.68
CA LEU A 137 -2.83 11.38 18.01
C LEU A 137 -2.00 10.71 19.11
N GLU A 138 -1.84 9.40 19.04
CA GLU A 138 -1.05 8.63 20.00
C GLU A 138 0.44 8.97 19.90
N SER A 139 0.97 9.15 18.69
CA SER A 139 2.33 9.65 18.48
C SER A 139 2.54 10.99 19.19
N ASN A 140 1.59 11.93 19.06
CA ASN A 140 1.66 13.19 19.80
C ASN A 140 1.63 12.95 21.31
N ARG A 141 0.74 12.08 21.80
CA ARG A 141 0.59 11.80 23.24
C ARG A 141 1.85 11.19 23.86
N VAL A 142 2.41 10.14 23.26
CA VAL A 142 3.54 9.36 23.82
C VAL A 142 4.87 10.09 23.71
N LEU A 143 5.04 10.95 22.71
CA LEU A 143 6.26 11.72 22.54
C LEU A 143 6.44 12.75 23.65
N LYS A 144 7.67 12.83 24.18
CA LYS A 144 8.15 13.94 25.00
C LYS A 144 7.98 15.26 24.24
N ASN A 145 7.91 16.36 24.99
CA ASN A 145 8.01 17.69 24.37
C ASN A 145 9.28 17.75 23.53
N GLU A 146 9.18 18.31 22.32
CA GLU A 146 10.29 18.39 21.37
C GLU A 146 10.80 17.01 20.87
N GLY A 147 10.07 15.93 21.13
CA GLY A 147 10.34 14.59 20.63
C GLY A 147 10.12 14.46 19.12
N LEU A 148 10.73 13.44 18.52
CA LEU A 148 10.80 13.27 17.07
C LEU A 148 9.82 12.21 16.58
N LEU A 149 9.05 12.53 15.55
CA LEU A 149 8.27 11.60 14.74
C LEU A 149 8.94 11.48 13.37
N VAL A 150 9.27 10.25 12.98
CA VAL A 150 9.90 9.92 11.70
C VAL A 150 8.99 8.97 10.95
N ILE A 151 8.54 9.36 9.77
CA ILE A 151 7.60 8.58 8.96
C ILE A 151 8.07 8.53 7.51
N ASP A 152 7.94 7.37 6.88
CA ASP A 152 8.09 7.22 5.43
C ASP A 152 7.02 6.31 4.86
N SER A 153 6.58 6.59 3.63
CA SER A 153 5.59 5.81 2.89
C SER A 153 5.69 6.08 1.39
N PRO A 154 5.21 5.16 0.54
CA PRO A 154 5.05 5.41 -0.88
C PRO A 154 4.21 6.67 -1.15
N ASN A 155 4.56 7.39 -2.21
CA ASN A 155 3.91 8.63 -2.58
C ASN A 155 2.80 8.37 -3.60
N ARG A 156 1.55 8.59 -3.19
CA ARG A 156 0.37 8.35 -4.05
C ARG A 156 0.44 9.05 -5.41
N SER A 157 0.99 10.27 -5.46
CA SER A 157 1.09 11.03 -6.71
C SER A 157 2.07 10.41 -7.71
N SER A 158 3.00 9.58 -7.23
CA SER A 158 3.99 8.88 -8.03
C SER A 158 3.52 7.46 -8.35
N THR A 159 3.08 6.70 -7.34
CA THR A 159 2.64 5.31 -7.51
C THR A 159 1.45 5.18 -8.45
N GLN A 160 0.41 6.01 -8.30
CA GLN A 160 -0.75 6.01 -9.20
C GLN A 160 -0.36 6.38 -10.64
N HIS A 161 0.56 7.33 -10.81
CA HIS A 161 1.04 7.72 -12.13
C HIS A 161 1.81 6.59 -12.84
N LEU A 162 2.54 5.79 -12.07
CA LEU A 162 3.27 4.62 -12.55
C LEU A 162 2.39 3.36 -12.71
N GLY A 163 1.12 3.42 -12.27
CA GLY A 163 0.27 2.23 -12.19
C GLY A 163 0.79 1.19 -11.18
N TRP A 164 1.63 1.60 -10.23
CA TRP A 164 2.17 0.73 -9.19
C TRP A 164 1.13 0.56 -8.08
N ALA A 165 0.98 -0.67 -7.59
CA ALA A 165 0.05 -1.00 -6.53
C ALA A 165 0.63 -2.08 -5.62
N GLN A 166 0.42 -1.90 -4.31
CA GLN A 166 0.70 -2.92 -3.29
C GLN A 166 -0.64 -3.40 -2.71
N PRO A 167 -0.94 -4.71 -2.78
CA PRO A 167 -2.20 -5.29 -2.29
C PRO A 167 -2.59 -4.91 -0.86
N GLU A 168 -1.61 -4.75 0.03
CA GLU A 168 -1.89 -4.54 1.45
C GLU A 168 -2.11 -3.08 1.83
N HIS A 169 -1.87 -2.13 0.91
CA HIS A 169 -2.10 -0.72 1.20
C HIS A 169 -3.59 -0.39 1.18
N THR A 170 -4.05 0.28 2.23
CA THR A 170 -5.41 0.82 2.36
C THR A 170 -5.53 2.13 1.56
N LEU A 171 -4.53 3.01 1.68
CA LEU A 171 -4.37 4.26 0.95
C LEU A 171 -2.94 4.78 1.14
N GLU A 172 -2.28 5.13 0.04
CA GLU A 172 -1.02 5.87 0.09
C GLU A 172 -1.28 7.37 0.23
N PHE A 173 -0.43 8.12 0.93
CA PHE A 173 -0.57 9.57 1.07
C PHE A 173 0.37 10.31 0.12
N THR A 174 0.03 11.54 -0.24
CA THR A 174 1.02 12.47 -0.80
C THR A 174 1.82 13.12 0.33
N ALA A 175 3.02 13.63 0.00
CA ALA A 175 3.83 14.35 0.97
C ALA A 175 3.08 15.56 1.58
N ASP A 176 2.40 16.37 0.76
CA ASP A 176 1.65 17.56 1.20
C ASP A 176 0.46 17.21 2.10
N GLU A 177 -0.24 16.12 1.81
CA GLU A 177 -1.31 15.60 2.66
C GLU A 177 -0.76 15.20 4.03
N MET A 178 0.38 14.49 4.05
CA MET A 178 1.02 14.10 5.31
C MET A 178 1.53 15.31 6.11
N VAL A 179 2.13 16.31 5.47
CA VAL A 179 2.54 17.56 6.13
C VAL A 179 1.34 18.25 6.78
N SER A 180 0.20 18.31 6.08
CA SER A 180 -1.03 18.91 6.61
C SER A 180 -1.61 18.14 7.80
N LEU A 181 -1.54 16.79 7.75
CA LEU A 181 -1.95 15.92 8.85
C LEU A 181 -1.04 16.06 10.07
N LEU A 182 0.28 16.15 9.86
CA LEU A 182 1.26 16.34 10.92
C LEU A 182 1.07 17.70 11.63
N ASP A 183 0.81 18.77 10.88
CA ASP A 183 0.44 20.06 11.46
C ASP A 183 -0.81 19.94 12.35
N ALA A 184 -1.88 19.33 11.84
CA ALA A 184 -3.09 19.10 12.63
C ALA A 184 -2.83 18.25 13.88
N ALA A 185 -1.94 17.26 13.77
CA ALA A 185 -1.50 16.41 14.87
C ALA A 185 -0.51 17.08 15.83
N GLY A 186 -0.22 18.37 15.66
CA GLY A 186 0.58 19.16 16.60
C GLY A 186 2.10 19.05 16.40
N PHE A 187 2.53 18.64 15.21
CA PHE A 187 3.93 18.54 14.83
C PHE A 187 4.36 19.67 13.91
N ASP A 188 5.61 20.10 14.05
CA ASP A 188 6.30 20.97 13.11
C ASP A 188 7.20 20.11 12.21
N VAL A 189 6.96 20.13 10.90
CA VAL A 189 7.78 19.40 9.94
C VAL A 189 9.14 20.08 9.84
N MET A 190 10.19 19.35 10.23
CA MET A 190 11.58 19.81 10.13
C MET A 190 12.11 19.64 8.71
N GLU A 191 11.69 18.56 8.06
CA GLU A 191 12.22 18.14 6.78
C GLU A 191 11.27 17.17 6.07
N THR A 192 11.15 17.35 4.75
CA THR A 192 10.53 16.42 3.81
C THR A 192 11.54 16.09 2.72
N ARG A 193 11.83 14.80 2.51
CA ARG A 193 12.74 14.30 1.47
C ARG A 193 12.04 13.27 0.61
N GLY A 194 12.42 13.19 -0.65
CA GLY A 194 12.09 12.05 -1.50
C GLY A 194 13.15 10.97 -1.48
N ILE A 195 12.71 9.74 -1.73
CA ILE A 195 13.56 8.58 -2.00
C ILE A 195 13.19 8.07 -3.39
N TRP A 196 14.21 8.02 -4.25
CA TRP A 196 14.14 7.65 -5.67
C TRP A 196 13.21 8.54 -6.50
N LEU A 197 13.81 9.45 -7.27
CA LEU A 197 13.08 10.33 -8.16
C LEU A 197 12.49 9.50 -9.31
N VAL A 198 11.18 9.56 -9.53
CA VAL A 198 10.50 8.77 -10.57
C VAL A 198 9.77 9.63 -11.59
N ARG A 199 9.83 10.95 -11.42
CA ARG A 199 9.28 11.91 -12.36
C ARG A 199 10.21 13.11 -12.44
N ASP A 200 10.47 13.59 -13.65
CA ASP A 200 11.23 14.82 -13.87
C ASP A 200 10.49 16.00 -13.23
N PRO A 201 11.09 16.75 -12.28
CA PRO A 201 10.41 17.84 -11.59
C PRO A 201 9.93 18.98 -12.49
N VAL A 202 10.57 19.17 -13.65
CA VAL A 202 10.28 20.24 -14.62
C VAL A 202 9.31 19.74 -15.68
N THR A 203 9.65 18.65 -16.37
CA THR A 203 8.86 18.17 -17.52
C THR A 203 7.69 17.30 -17.12
N LYS A 204 7.67 16.82 -15.86
CA LYS A 204 6.71 15.87 -15.31
C LYS A 204 6.63 14.54 -16.06
N ARG A 205 7.63 14.24 -16.90
CA ARG A 205 7.75 12.94 -17.56
C ARG A 205 8.17 11.88 -16.53
N PRO A 206 7.56 10.68 -16.55
CA PRO A 206 7.98 9.59 -15.69
C PRO A 206 9.35 9.08 -16.15
N PHE A 207 10.14 8.62 -15.17
CA PHE A 207 11.31 7.78 -15.40
C PHE A 207 10.92 6.31 -15.21
N ASP A 208 11.72 5.40 -15.79
CA ASP A 208 11.58 3.99 -15.48
C ASP A 208 11.78 3.75 -13.98
N LEU A 209 10.95 2.88 -13.39
CA LEU A 209 10.96 2.65 -11.95
C LEU A 209 12.15 1.77 -11.52
N PHE A 210 12.49 0.77 -12.34
CA PHE A 210 13.40 -0.31 -11.98
C PHE A 210 14.79 -0.16 -12.62
N SER A 211 15.03 0.94 -13.34
CA SER A 211 16.29 1.20 -14.03
C SER A 211 16.43 2.68 -14.39
N CYS A 212 17.62 3.07 -14.87
CA CYS A 212 17.86 4.35 -15.53
C CYS A 212 18.04 4.09 -17.03
N GLN A 213 17.10 4.55 -17.85
CA GLN A 213 17.13 4.35 -19.31
C GLN A 213 18.01 5.39 -20.01
N GLU A 214 18.39 5.13 -21.26
CA GLU A 214 19.14 6.09 -22.07
C GLU A 214 18.35 7.41 -22.21
N GLY A 215 18.99 8.52 -21.86
CA GLY A 215 18.37 9.85 -21.86
C GLY A 215 17.66 10.25 -20.56
N GLU A 216 17.59 9.35 -19.58
CA GLU A 216 17.21 9.68 -18.20
C GLU A 216 18.41 10.15 -17.37
N LEU A 217 18.12 10.69 -16.18
CA LEU A 217 19.13 10.94 -15.16
C LEU A 217 19.74 9.62 -14.67
N ASP A 218 21.04 9.64 -14.37
CA ASP A 218 21.69 8.46 -13.78
C ASP A 218 21.22 8.19 -12.35
N SER A 219 21.60 7.03 -11.80
CA SER A 219 21.11 6.61 -10.48
C SER A 219 21.53 7.56 -9.35
N ASP A 220 22.71 8.18 -9.43
CA ASP A 220 23.20 9.04 -8.36
C ASP A 220 22.54 10.43 -8.44
N GLU A 221 22.34 10.94 -9.66
CA GLU A 221 21.55 12.15 -9.91
C GLU A 221 20.10 11.98 -9.47
N ARG A 222 19.44 10.85 -9.79
CA ARG A 222 18.07 10.56 -9.33
C ARG A 222 17.98 10.53 -7.81
N ARG A 223 18.94 9.90 -7.12
CA ARG A 223 18.98 9.86 -5.65
C ARG A 223 19.22 11.24 -5.03
N TYR A 224 20.11 12.03 -5.63
CA TYR A 224 20.38 13.40 -5.18
C TYR A 224 19.14 14.28 -5.33
N MET A 225 18.54 14.28 -6.53
CA MET A 225 17.37 15.12 -6.84
C MET A 225 16.13 14.69 -6.06
N ALA A 226 15.95 13.39 -5.78
CA ALA A 226 14.84 12.90 -4.95
C ALA A 226 14.75 13.63 -3.61
N ARG A 227 15.90 13.89 -2.96
CA ARG A 227 15.97 14.56 -1.65
C ARG A 227 15.38 15.97 -1.66
N LEU A 228 15.33 16.60 -2.84
CA LEU A 228 14.80 17.94 -3.05
C LEU A 228 13.35 17.95 -3.57
N HIS A 229 12.86 16.81 -4.04
CA HIS A 229 11.59 16.67 -4.78
C HIS A 229 10.80 15.45 -4.28
N ALA A 230 10.31 15.51 -3.04
CA ALA A 230 9.55 14.43 -2.44
C ALA A 230 8.25 14.13 -3.21
N GLU A 231 7.62 15.18 -3.75
CA GLU A 231 6.40 15.13 -4.54
C GLU A 231 6.54 14.35 -5.85
N ASP A 232 7.76 14.26 -6.40
CA ASP A 232 8.09 13.57 -7.64
C ASP A 232 8.90 12.27 -7.40
N SER A 233 9.05 11.87 -6.14
CA SER A 233 9.77 10.68 -5.72
C SER A 233 8.83 9.52 -5.40
N PHE A 234 9.36 8.29 -5.44
CA PHE A 234 8.60 7.07 -5.19
C PHE A 234 8.13 6.97 -3.74
N ILE A 235 9.02 7.28 -2.79
CA ILE A 235 8.72 7.37 -1.36
C ILE A 235 8.98 8.79 -0.90
N TRP A 236 8.15 9.30 0.02
CA TRP A 236 8.47 10.48 0.81
C TRP A 236 8.93 10.04 2.21
N TRP A 237 9.81 10.85 2.80
CA TRP A 237 10.34 10.70 4.15
C TRP A 237 10.17 12.02 4.89
N ILE A 238 9.58 12.00 6.08
CA ILE A 238 9.34 13.20 6.89
C ILE A 238 9.92 13.02 8.29
N ASN A 239 10.69 14.03 8.70
CA ASN A 239 11.11 14.23 10.08
C ASN A 239 10.29 15.37 10.67
N ALA A 240 9.56 15.12 11.76
CA ALA A 240 8.66 16.09 12.37
C ALA A 240 8.86 16.14 13.89
N LYS A 241 8.75 17.32 14.47
CA LYS A 241 8.99 17.54 15.89
C LYS A 241 7.68 17.85 16.60
N LYS A 242 7.42 17.22 17.75
CA LYS A 242 6.26 17.57 18.56
C LYS A 242 6.41 19.01 19.06
N HIS A 243 5.46 19.87 18.69
CA HIS A 243 5.45 21.28 19.06
C HIS A 243 4.30 21.63 20.02
N ARG A 244 3.12 21.05 19.79
CA ARG A 244 1.89 21.34 20.54
C ARG A 244 1.01 20.11 20.68
N SER A 245 -0.06 20.21 21.46
CA SER A 245 -1.07 19.16 21.50
C SER A 245 -1.82 19.07 20.17
N ALA A 246 -2.19 17.85 19.78
CA ALA A 246 -2.94 17.60 18.56
C ALA A 246 -4.35 18.20 18.60
N ASP A 247 -4.82 18.69 17.45
CA ASP A 247 -6.22 19.03 17.22
C ASP A 247 -6.97 17.77 16.75
N THR A 248 -7.63 17.09 17.70
CA THR A 248 -8.27 15.79 17.46
C THR A 248 -9.35 15.86 16.37
N GLU A 249 -10.19 16.91 16.40
CA GLU A 249 -11.28 17.05 15.44
C GLU A 249 -10.73 17.32 14.04
N LYS A 250 -9.71 18.20 13.93
CA LYS A 250 -9.05 18.49 12.65
C LYS A 250 -8.34 17.26 12.08
N VAL A 251 -7.64 16.47 12.90
CA VAL A 251 -6.98 15.23 12.44
C VAL A 251 -8.00 14.24 11.90
N VAL A 252 -9.04 13.92 12.67
CA VAL A 252 -10.08 12.95 12.26
C VAL A 252 -10.76 13.42 10.97
N LYS A 253 -11.10 14.71 10.89
CA LYS A 253 -11.73 15.29 9.71
C LYS A 253 -10.81 15.21 8.48
N LEU A 254 -9.55 15.62 8.60
CA LEU A 254 -8.61 15.61 7.47
C LEU A 254 -8.34 14.19 6.96
N VAL A 255 -8.15 13.22 7.86
CA VAL A 255 -8.00 11.82 7.47
C VAL A 255 -9.24 11.36 6.70
N SER A 256 -10.44 11.60 7.24
CA SER A 256 -11.69 11.26 6.58
C SER A 256 -11.80 11.90 5.18
N ASP A 257 -11.57 13.22 5.08
CA ASP A 257 -11.65 13.96 3.82
C ASP A 257 -10.65 13.41 2.77
N ILE A 258 -9.42 13.12 3.17
CA ILE A 258 -8.39 12.56 2.28
C ILE A 258 -8.80 11.16 1.80
N PHE A 259 -9.26 10.29 2.71
CA PHE A 259 -9.70 8.96 2.32
C PHE A 259 -10.89 9.02 1.36
N PHE A 260 -12.00 9.67 1.71
CA PHE A 260 -13.19 9.71 0.86
C PHE A 260 -12.93 10.37 -0.51
N ARG A 261 -12.05 11.37 -0.57
CA ARG A 261 -11.70 12.04 -1.84
C ARG A 261 -10.90 11.14 -2.78
N ASN A 262 -10.06 10.25 -2.24
CA ASN A 262 -9.06 9.54 -3.03
C ASN A 262 -9.29 8.03 -3.12
N TYR A 263 -10.17 7.46 -2.30
CA TYR A 263 -10.35 6.01 -2.21
C TYR A 263 -10.79 5.40 -3.54
N ASP A 264 -11.82 5.95 -4.18
CA ASP A 264 -12.36 5.41 -5.42
C ASP A 264 -11.31 5.42 -6.54
N SER A 265 -10.57 6.52 -6.71
CA SER A 265 -9.51 6.60 -7.72
C SER A 265 -8.36 5.66 -7.42
N PHE A 266 -8.01 5.49 -6.15
CA PHE A 266 -6.99 4.56 -5.69
C PHE A 266 -7.37 3.11 -5.97
N VAL A 267 -8.60 2.72 -5.66
CA VAL A 267 -9.13 1.37 -5.91
C VAL A 267 -9.25 1.10 -7.41
N ASN A 268 -9.83 2.02 -8.17
CA ASN A 268 -10.09 1.83 -9.60
C ASN A 268 -8.81 1.74 -10.44
N ALA A 269 -7.71 2.37 -9.99
CA ALA A 269 -6.41 2.28 -10.65
C ALA A 269 -5.78 0.88 -10.58
N ARG A 270 -6.22 0.01 -9.65
CA ARG A 270 -5.60 -1.29 -9.37
C ARG A 270 -6.17 -2.45 -10.18
N PHE A 271 -7.14 -2.18 -11.05
CA PHE A 271 -7.68 -3.19 -11.94
C PHE A 271 -6.73 -3.48 -13.11
N VAL A 272 -6.40 -4.76 -13.28
CA VAL A 272 -5.53 -5.26 -14.34
C VAL A 272 -6.31 -6.17 -15.29
N SER A 273 -5.81 -6.27 -16.51
CA SER A 273 -6.39 -7.07 -17.59
C SER A 273 -5.27 -7.71 -18.37
N HIS A 274 -5.38 -9.01 -18.60
CA HIS A 274 -4.40 -9.82 -19.35
C HIS A 274 -4.95 -10.36 -20.67
N SER A 275 -6.21 -10.08 -20.99
CA SER A 275 -6.93 -10.51 -22.19
C SER A 275 -7.99 -9.45 -22.53
N GLY A 276 -8.25 -9.25 -23.82
CA GLY A 276 -9.00 -8.11 -24.33
C GLY A 276 -8.17 -6.83 -24.47
N VAL A 277 -8.84 -5.77 -24.89
CA VAL A 277 -8.30 -4.43 -25.08
C VAL A 277 -8.70 -3.53 -23.92
N LYS A 278 -7.72 -3.15 -23.09
CA LYS A 278 -7.93 -2.24 -21.97
C LYS A 278 -8.08 -0.79 -22.47
N GLY A 279 -9.12 -0.12 -22.01
CA GLY A 279 -9.40 1.30 -22.18
C GLY A 279 -9.77 1.96 -20.85
N TRP A 280 -10.23 3.21 -20.93
CA TRP A 280 -10.61 4.01 -19.76
C TRP A 280 -11.92 4.75 -20.04
N GLU A 281 -12.97 4.45 -19.28
CA GLU A 281 -14.23 5.19 -19.28
C GLU A 281 -14.70 5.37 -17.83
N TRP A 282 -15.42 6.46 -17.54
CA TRP A 282 -16.02 6.73 -16.23
C TRP A 282 -15.05 6.72 -15.04
N GLY A 283 -13.77 7.02 -15.27
CA GLY A 283 -12.77 7.04 -14.21
C GLY A 283 -12.32 5.65 -13.75
N ALA A 284 -12.57 4.61 -14.55
CA ALA A 284 -12.18 3.24 -14.25
C ALA A 284 -11.70 2.48 -15.50
N SER A 285 -11.04 1.34 -15.27
CA SER A 285 -10.53 0.47 -16.32
C SER A 285 -11.66 -0.29 -17.00
N VAL A 286 -11.87 -0.04 -18.29
CA VAL A 286 -12.80 -0.82 -19.13
C VAL A 286 -12.01 -1.82 -19.95
N VAL A 287 -12.51 -3.05 -20.07
CA VAL A 287 -11.92 -4.06 -20.95
C VAL A 287 -12.93 -4.43 -22.02
N THR A 288 -12.57 -4.21 -23.29
CA THR A 288 -13.32 -4.71 -24.43
C THR A 288 -12.77 -6.08 -24.80
N VAL A 289 -13.65 -7.07 -24.88
CA VAL A 289 -13.31 -8.46 -25.12
C VAL A 289 -13.99 -8.94 -26.40
N HIS A 290 -13.33 -9.87 -27.08
CA HIS A 290 -13.81 -10.52 -28.30
C HIS A 290 -14.04 -12.02 -28.05
N PRO A 291 -14.74 -12.76 -28.93
CA PRO A 291 -15.09 -14.16 -28.67
C PRO A 291 -13.89 -15.09 -28.45
N GLU A 292 -12.71 -14.71 -28.97
CA GLU A 292 -11.43 -15.37 -28.75
C GLU A 292 -10.82 -15.13 -27.37
N ASP A 293 -11.20 -14.04 -26.70
CA ASP A 293 -10.82 -13.75 -25.32
C ASP A 293 -11.65 -14.65 -24.40
N SER A 294 -10.97 -15.45 -23.57
CA SER A 294 -11.63 -16.34 -22.62
C SER A 294 -10.82 -16.46 -21.34
N GLY A 295 -11.52 -16.74 -20.24
CA GLY A 295 -10.92 -16.74 -18.90
C GLY A 295 -11.02 -15.37 -18.23
N CYS A 296 -10.02 -15.03 -17.41
CA CYS A 296 -10.03 -13.82 -16.59
C CYS A 296 -9.65 -12.60 -17.42
N VAL A 297 -10.61 -11.72 -17.71
CA VAL A 297 -10.38 -10.52 -18.52
C VAL A 297 -10.20 -9.26 -17.69
N LEU A 298 -10.65 -9.27 -16.43
CA LEU A 298 -10.46 -8.18 -15.48
C LEU A 298 -10.31 -8.75 -14.07
N ASN A 299 -9.27 -8.34 -13.36
CA ASN A 299 -9.02 -8.71 -11.96
C ASN A 299 -8.41 -7.56 -11.14
N GLY A 300 -8.56 -7.62 -9.83
CA GLY A 300 -8.25 -6.53 -8.90
C GLY A 300 -9.48 -6.14 -8.08
N PRO A 301 -9.40 -5.19 -7.13
CA PRO A 301 -8.32 -4.22 -6.94
C PRO A 301 -7.24 -4.65 -5.95
N TYR A 302 -7.31 -5.84 -5.34
CA TYR A 302 -6.38 -6.27 -4.28
C TYR A 302 -6.36 -5.27 -3.13
N ILE A 303 -7.45 -5.24 -2.37
CA ILE A 303 -7.61 -4.28 -1.26
C ILE A 303 -7.80 -5.01 0.06
N PRO A 304 -7.29 -4.44 1.17
CA PRO A 304 -7.62 -4.93 2.48
C PRO A 304 -9.05 -4.52 2.86
N LEU A 305 -9.82 -5.44 3.42
CA LEU A 305 -11.15 -5.18 3.97
C LEU A 305 -11.22 -5.64 5.43
N SER A 306 -11.91 -4.87 6.25
CA SER A 306 -12.23 -5.21 7.63
C SER A 306 -13.47 -6.09 7.72
N ASP A 307 -13.82 -6.50 8.94
CA ASP A 307 -15.07 -7.22 9.22
C ASP A 307 -16.27 -6.36 8.79
N GLY A 308 -17.20 -6.95 8.04
CA GLY A 308 -18.38 -6.25 7.54
C GLY A 308 -19.04 -6.87 6.31
N ASN A 309 -20.13 -6.25 5.87
CA ASN A 309 -20.81 -6.57 4.61
C ASN A 309 -20.42 -5.57 3.54
N TYR A 310 -20.34 -6.02 2.29
CA TYR A 310 -19.81 -5.26 1.15
C TYR A 310 -20.57 -5.61 -0.13
N GLN A 311 -20.46 -4.74 -1.14
CA GLN A 311 -21.05 -4.95 -2.46
C GLN A 311 -20.05 -4.66 -3.58
N ALA A 312 -19.73 -5.67 -4.38
CA ALA A 312 -18.98 -5.47 -5.63
C ALA A 312 -19.97 -5.17 -6.76
N ILE A 313 -19.68 -4.15 -7.57
CA ILE A 313 -20.56 -3.70 -8.65
C ILE A 313 -19.83 -3.78 -9.99
N PHE A 314 -20.47 -4.42 -10.93
CA PHE A 314 -19.96 -4.71 -12.26
C PHE A 314 -20.87 -4.07 -13.30
N HIS A 315 -20.29 -3.39 -14.28
CA HIS A 315 -20.99 -2.88 -15.43
C HIS A 315 -20.60 -3.68 -16.66
N ILE A 316 -21.59 -4.18 -17.38
CA ILE A 316 -21.40 -5.01 -18.56
C ILE A 316 -22.17 -4.40 -19.72
N ARG A 317 -21.51 -4.26 -20.86
CA ARG A 317 -22.10 -3.84 -22.13
C ARG A 317 -21.89 -4.91 -23.18
N ASN A 318 -22.97 -5.59 -23.55
CA ASN A 318 -22.92 -6.50 -24.68
C ASN A 318 -22.92 -5.70 -26.00
N GLU A 319 -21.91 -5.87 -26.83
CA GLU A 319 -21.78 -5.19 -28.13
C GLU A 319 -22.14 -6.08 -29.31
N THR A 320 -22.38 -7.37 -29.05
CA THR A 320 -22.59 -8.36 -30.11
C THR A 320 -24.04 -8.82 -30.12
N GLU A 321 -24.71 -8.55 -31.24
CA GLU A 321 -25.98 -9.18 -31.59
C GLU A 321 -25.80 -10.06 -32.84
N PRO A 322 -26.23 -11.33 -32.82
CA PRO A 322 -26.84 -12.04 -31.70
C PRO A 322 -25.81 -12.52 -30.67
N VAL A 323 -26.23 -12.60 -29.41
CA VAL A 323 -25.48 -13.27 -28.34
C VAL A 323 -25.17 -14.71 -28.75
N ALA A 324 -23.92 -15.14 -28.63
CA ALA A 324 -23.50 -16.50 -28.97
C ALA A 324 -24.08 -17.55 -28.00
N ASP A 325 -24.39 -18.75 -28.50
CA ASP A 325 -24.76 -19.88 -27.64
C ASP A 325 -23.56 -20.32 -26.77
N GLY A 326 -23.84 -20.71 -25.53
CA GLY A 326 -22.79 -21.06 -24.56
C GLY A 326 -21.97 -19.89 -24.01
N VAL A 327 -22.44 -18.65 -24.20
CA VAL A 327 -21.85 -17.47 -23.55
C VAL A 327 -22.03 -17.52 -22.03
N GLU A 328 -21.00 -17.13 -21.31
CA GLU A 328 -21.03 -17.05 -19.85
C GLU A 328 -20.11 -15.92 -19.38
N ILE A 329 -20.61 -15.13 -18.42
CA ILE A 329 -19.79 -14.19 -17.64
C ILE A 329 -19.92 -14.60 -16.17
N VAL A 330 -18.79 -14.79 -15.49
CA VAL A 330 -18.74 -15.05 -14.05
C VAL A 330 -18.12 -13.86 -13.35
N LEU A 331 -18.84 -13.32 -12.38
CA LEU A 331 -18.41 -12.24 -11.50
C LEU A 331 -18.11 -12.87 -10.14
N GLU A 332 -16.87 -12.76 -9.68
CA GLU A 332 -16.45 -13.33 -8.40
C GLU A 332 -15.81 -12.27 -7.51
N VAL A 333 -15.97 -12.43 -6.20
CA VAL A 333 -15.21 -11.73 -5.16
C VAL A 333 -14.46 -12.80 -4.39
N VAL A 334 -13.13 -12.71 -4.37
CA VAL A 334 -12.25 -13.75 -3.82
C VAL A 334 -11.11 -13.14 -3.00
N SER A 335 -10.45 -13.97 -2.19
CA SER A 335 -9.19 -13.63 -1.52
C SER A 335 -8.27 -14.84 -1.48
N ALA A 336 -7.10 -14.69 -0.84
CA ALA A 336 -6.10 -15.76 -0.74
C ALA A 336 -5.77 -16.37 -2.12
N PHE A 337 -5.49 -15.49 -3.09
CA PHE A 337 -5.17 -15.86 -4.47
C PHE A 337 -6.25 -16.67 -5.19
N GLY A 338 -7.51 -16.57 -4.73
CA GLY A 338 -8.66 -17.28 -5.30
C GLY A 338 -9.10 -18.52 -4.52
N ASP A 339 -8.37 -18.90 -3.45
CA ASP A 339 -8.72 -20.07 -2.63
C ASP A 339 -10.00 -19.85 -1.81
N VAL A 340 -10.34 -18.60 -1.51
CA VAL A 340 -11.54 -18.23 -0.77
C VAL A 340 -12.46 -17.40 -1.66
N ILE A 341 -13.69 -17.90 -1.89
CA ILE A 341 -14.73 -17.18 -2.62
C ILE A 341 -15.70 -16.56 -1.61
N HIS A 342 -15.79 -15.23 -1.60
CA HIS A 342 -16.71 -14.46 -0.75
C HIS A 342 -18.07 -14.26 -1.41
N GLY A 343 -18.09 -14.14 -2.75
CA GLY A 343 -19.30 -13.93 -3.52
C GLY A 343 -19.14 -14.33 -4.97
N LYS A 344 -20.22 -14.77 -5.62
CA LYS A 344 -20.22 -15.20 -7.02
C LYS A 344 -21.58 -14.95 -7.69
N ARG A 345 -21.55 -14.50 -8.94
CA ARG A 345 -22.71 -14.40 -9.83
C ARG A 345 -22.35 -14.88 -11.23
N VAL A 346 -23.25 -15.64 -11.85
CA VAL A 346 -23.10 -16.13 -13.23
C VAL A 346 -24.18 -15.49 -14.09
N ILE A 347 -23.77 -14.89 -15.20
CA ILE A 347 -24.64 -14.26 -16.19
C ILE A 347 -24.54 -15.07 -17.48
N GLY A 348 -25.63 -15.74 -17.83
CA GLY A 348 -25.70 -16.59 -19.01
C GLY A 348 -26.46 -15.95 -20.18
N PHE A 349 -26.56 -16.71 -21.26
CA PHE A 349 -27.24 -16.34 -22.51
C PHE A 349 -28.60 -15.63 -22.34
N GLY A 350 -29.48 -16.14 -21.47
CA GLY A 350 -30.83 -15.61 -21.30
C GLY A 350 -30.88 -14.21 -20.67
N GLU A 351 -29.92 -13.86 -19.82
CA GLU A 351 -29.81 -12.55 -19.18
C GLU A 351 -29.06 -11.57 -20.09
N LEU A 352 -27.97 -12.01 -20.73
CA LEU A 352 -27.22 -11.20 -21.70
C LEU A 352 -28.08 -10.71 -22.88
N LYS A 353 -29.04 -11.53 -23.33
CA LYS A 353 -30.01 -11.12 -24.37
C LYS A 353 -30.90 -9.94 -23.99
N LYS A 354 -31.02 -9.64 -22.70
CA LYS A 354 -31.88 -8.56 -22.18
C LYS A 354 -31.08 -7.28 -21.91
N ILE A 355 -29.75 -7.38 -21.87
CA ILE A 355 -28.85 -6.23 -21.66
C ILE A 355 -28.93 -5.31 -22.87
N LYS A 356 -29.12 -4.01 -22.61
CA LYS A 356 -29.04 -2.96 -23.62
C LYS A 356 -28.11 -1.87 -23.10
N GLY A 357 -27.04 -1.58 -23.83
CA GLY A 357 -26.00 -0.67 -23.35
C GLY A 357 -25.34 -1.19 -22.08
N TRP A 358 -24.86 -0.27 -21.24
CA TRP A 358 -24.29 -0.59 -19.94
C TRP A 358 -25.38 -1.02 -18.95
N THR A 359 -25.24 -2.22 -18.39
CA THR A 359 -26.13 -2.74 -17.34
C THR A 359 -25.31 -3.08 -16.10
N GLU A 360 -25.85 -2.72 -14.94
CA GLU A 360 -25.23 -2.94 -13.63
C GLU A 360 -25.60 -4.31 -13.05
N PHE A 361 -24.62 -4.96 -12.43
CA PHE A 361 -24.73 -6.23 -11.73
C PHE A 361 -24.01 -6.10 -10.40
N SER A 362 -24.63 -6.52 -9.30
CA SER A 362 -23.98 -6.57 -7.99
C SER A 362 -23.71 -8.00 -7.53
N VAL A 363 -22.69 -8.13 -6.67
CA VAL A 363 -22.37 -9.31 -5.87
C VAL A 363 -22.19 -8.84 -4.43
N ASP A 364 -23.14 -9.18 -3.57
CA ASP A 364 -23.04 -8.91 -2.13
C ASP A 364 -22.16 -9.98 -1.47
N PHE A 365 -21.32 -9.59 -0.51
CA PHE A 365 -20.43 -10.50 0.21
C PHE A 365 -20.12 -9.99 1.62
N GLY A 366 -19.75 -10.91 2.51
CA GLY A 366 -19.32 -10.59 3.87
C GLY A 366 -17.86 -10.96 4.07
N VAL A 367 -17.15 -10.16 4.85
CA VAL A 367 -15.78 -10.42 5.30
C VAL A 367 -15.81 -10.61 6.81
N VAL A 368 -15.19 -11.69 7.29
CA VAL A 368 -15.01 -11.96 8.72
C VAL A 368 -13.57 -11.68 9.10
N GLY A 369 -13.37 -10.75 10.04
CA GLY A 369 -12.02 -10.30 10.43
C GLY A 369 -11.34 -9.41 9.39
N TYR A 370 -10.01 -9.35 9.39
CA TYR A 370 -9.23 -8.55 8.44
C TYR A 370 -8.67 -9.43 7.32
N VAL A 371 -8.99 -9.09 6.07
CA VAL A 371 -8.52 -9.81 4.88
C VAL A 371 -7.70 -8.86 4.02
N THR A 372 -6.43 -9.17 3.76
CA THR A 372 -5.44 -8.23 3.19
C THR A 372 -5.52 -8.04 1.68
N ALA A 373 -6.09 -8.97 0.92
CA ALA A 373 -6.07 -8.96 -0.53
C ALA A 373 -7.39 -9.48 -1.12
N VAL A 374 -8.47 -8.74 -0.92
CA VAL A 374 -9.75 -9.00 -1.59
C VAL A 374 -9.64 -8.51 -3.04
N GLU A 375 -9.93 -9.40 -3.98
CA GLU A 375 -9.98 -9.11 -5.41
C GLU A 375 -11.35 -9.50 -5.98
N THR A 376 -11.74 -8.83 -7.05
CA THR A 376 -12.85 -9.22 -7.90
C THR A 376 -12.32 -9.77 -9.21
N LYS A 377 -13.06 -10.71 -9.81
CA LYS A 377 -12.72 -11.32 -11.10
C LYS A 377 -13.91 -11.27 -12.02
N VAL A 378 -13.65 -10.89 -13.28
CA VAL A 378 -14.59 -11.05 -14.38
C VAL A 378 -14.03 -12.12 -15.31
N MET A 379 -14.67 -13.28 -15.30
CA MET A 379 -14.36 -14.38 -16.20
C MET A 379 -15.35 -14.35 -17.36
N VAL A 380 -14.88 -14.55 -18.59
CA VAL A 380 -15.75 -14.61 -19.77
C VAL A 380 -15.49 -15.86 -20.60
N LYS A 381 -16.53 -16.31 -21.30
CA LYS A 381 -16.47 -17.39 -22.28
C LYS A 381 -17.40 -17.07 -23.44
N ASN A 382 -16.90 -17.14 -24.67
CA ASN A 382 -17.66 -16.88 -25.91
C ASN A 382 -18.43 -15.54 -25.87
N TYR A 383 -17.87 -14.53 -25.18
CA TYR A 383 -18.51 -13.23 -24.98
C TYR A 383 -17.78 -12.18 -25.82
N SER A 384 -18.51 -11.17 -26.29
CA SER A 384 -17.92 -10.05 -27.01
C SER A 384 -18.65 -8.75 -26.66
N GLY A 385 -17.91 -7.81 -26.09
CA GLY A 385 -18.44 -6.57 -25.52
C GLY A 385 -17.47 -5.96 -24.52
N SER A 386 -17.94 -5.02 -23.71
CA SER A 386 -17.12 -4.35 -22.69
C SER A 386 -17.54 -4.74 -21.28
N VAL A 387 -16.55 -4.84 -20.40
CA VAL A 387 -16.73 -5.07 -18.96
C VAL A 387 -15.98 -4.01 -18.17
N LEU A 388 -16.58 -3.60 -17.05
CA LEU A 388 -16.04 -2.66 -16.08
C LEU A 388 -16.39 -3.20 -14.70
N ALA A 389 -15.44 -3.20 -13.78
CA ALA A 389 -15.67 -3.59 -12.39
C ALA A 389 -15.28 -2.44 -11.47
N HIS A 390 -16.07 -2.23 -10.42
CA HIS A 390 -15.74 -1.36 -9.31
C HIS A 390 -16.22 -2.00 -8.00
N VAL A 391 -15.54 -1.70 -6.90
CA VAL A 391 -15.94 -2.20 -5.59
C VAL A 391 -16.49 -1.04 -4.79
N ASN A 392 -17.76 -1.11 -4.42
CA ASN A 392 -18.34 -0.14 -3.50
C ASN A 392 -18.31 -0.71 -2.09
N ILE A 393 -17.58 -0.01 -1.22
CA ILE A 393 -17.57 -0.32 0.20
C ILE A 393 -18.78 0.35 0.84
N LEU A 394 -19.89 -0.38 0.89
CA LEU A 394 -21.06 -0.01 1.68
C LEU A 394 -20.85 -0.50 3.10
N LYS A 395 -20.38 0.38 3.99
CA LYS A 395 -20.37 0.09 5.43
C LYS A 395 -21.75 0.40 6.00
N GLU A 396 -22.50 -0.63 6.38
CA GLU A 396 -23.69 -0.48 7.24
C GLU A 396 -23.33 0.04 8.63
#